data_AF-A0A336M3B6-F1
#
_entry.id   AF-A0A336M3B6-F1
#
_cell.length_a   1.000
_cell.length_b   1.000
_cell.length_c   1.000
_cell.angle_alpha   90.00
_cell.angle_beta   90.00
_cell.angle_gamma   90.00
#
_symmetry.space_group_name_H-M   'P 1'
#
loop_
_entity.id
_entity.type
_entity.pdbx_description
1 polymer ?
#
loop_
_entity_poly.entity_id
_entity_poly.type
_entity_poly.pdbx_seq_one_letter_code
_entity_poly.pdbx_strand_id
1 'polypeptide(L)'
;MWSELFKHDMPNGEKIAIALMDTQGVFDSKSTVKECSTVFALSTMLSSVLIFNVSQNIQEDDLQHLLFFTEYGKLALAESEEKPFQRLQFLVRDWHFVKEAEYGAKGGQKILNNRLEIQEGQHHELRFLREHLSSCFEDISCFLMPYPGSKIFREFDGRLSLLEPEFRTALKDLVPMLLAPENLVIKQIHGQTVKARDFVRLFSLYNQVFMGDTLPEPKTLLAATAEASNLAAFEAAKEIYIHEIEEFSTNNCHLNASEFKEAHENIKERAIHEFESKHKMGGEALVQSYHQKLKNELERIFTNLKTSNDKFNLNEIKASKMYYKQNIDEICQVNSLDLAMLEEEHARIKNEAMEQFNSKRKIGDCENLEEQLDEIFTTMKISIEANDKIAYEDAKEFYKNKINKICEVKHIDSALLETENLRIKTEAMEQFKTKCKFANCGQLEKDLQEIFDNLKRKNTLNDLEAFNAAKKYYMEKMELIHQGSQYIEPVFSEKEHLRIKSQAIEQFNMNRKMGDYTKLDIELDTAFNIFKMKNETKKPREVPRAEPNRDSNANAIGEFFGGVLSGVLNPLSGITGLFKHRRK
;
A
#
# COMPACT_ATOMS: atom_id res chain seq x y z
N MET A 1 -39.67 2.90 38.13
CA MET A 1 -38.72 4.03 38.29
C MET A 1 -39.25 5.25 37.55
N TRP A 2 -38.99 6.45 38.06
CA TRP A 2 -39.28 7.69 37.34
C TRP A 2 -38.42 7.77 36.06
N SER A 3 -38.98 8.30 34.97
CA SER A 3 -38.30 8.31 33.66
C SER A 3 -37.12 9.27 33.59
N GLU A 4 -37.07 10.27 34.48
CA GLU A 4 -36.02 11.27 34.56
C GLU A 4 -35.15 11.06 35.82
N LEU A 5 -33.83 11.07 35.63
CA LEU A 5 -32.88 11.11 36.75
C LEU A 5 -32.59 12.57 37.11
N PHE A 6 -32.78 12.92 38.38
CA PHE A 6 -32.39 14.24 38.86
C PHE A 6 -30.87 14.28 39.07
N LYS A 7 -30.25 15.44 38.84
CA LYS A 7 -28.81 15.62 38.97
C LYS A 7 -28.51 16.64 40.05
N HIS A 8 -27.47 16.40 40.83
CA HIS A 8 -27.01 17.34 41.84
C HIS A 8 -25.47 17.37 41.85
N ASP A 9 -24.91 18.58 42.00
CA ASP A 9 -23.48 18.80 42.11
C ASP A 9 -23.17 18.97 43.61
N MET A 10 -22.43 18.02 44.17
CA MET A 10 -22.03 18.02 45.57
C MET A 10 -21.00 19.14 45.85
N PRO A 11 -20.85 19.60 47.10
CA PRO A 11 -19.88 20.66 47.44
C PRO A 11 -18.42 20.34 47.09
N ASN A 12 -18.07 19.05 47.00
CA ASN A 12 -16.74 18.56 46.60
C ASN A 12 -16.53 18.54 45.06
N GLY A 13 -17.53 18.93 44.27
CA GLY A 13 -17.51 18.92 42.81
C GLY A 13 -17.97 17.59 42.17
N GLU A 14 -18.31 16.58 42.96
CA GLU A 14 -18.85 15.32 42.42
C GLU A 14 -20.28 15.48 41.93
N LYS A 15 -20.59 14.86 40.79
CA LYS A 15 -21.94 14.88 40.21
C LYS A 15 -22.67 13.59 40.53
N ILE A 16 -23.81 13.71 41.20
CA ILE A 16 -24.63 12.57 41.57
C ILE A 16 -25.93 12.53 40.76
N ALA A 17 -26.42 11.32 40.50
CA ALA A 17 -27.71 11.07 39.88
C ALA A 17 -28.66 10.46 40.91
N ILE A 18 -29.87 11.01 40.99
CA ILE A 18 -30.90 10.61 41.94
C ILE A 18 -32.00 9.89 41.17
N ALA A 19 -32.22 8.62 41.53
CA ALA A 19 -33.28 7.78 40.96
C ALA A 19 -34.39 7.58 41.98
N LEU A 20 -35.64 7.79 41.56
CA LEU A 20 -36.82 7.46 42.36
C LEU A 20 -37.39 6.14 41.88
N MET A 21 -37.44 5.16 42.79
CA MET A 21 -37.94 3.83 42.53
C MET A 21 -39.26 3.63 43.29
N ASP A 22 -40.35 3.55 42.54
CA ASP A 22 -41.65 3.12 43.06
C ASP A 22 -41.79 1.62 42.84
N THR A 23 -42.27 0.92 43.86
CA THR A 23 -42.40 -0.54 43.88
C THR A 23 -43.87 -0.89 43.92
N GLN A 24 -44.26 -1.93 43.19
CA GLN A 24 -45.63 -2.43 43.27
C GLN A 24 -45.91 -2.86 44.72
N GLY A 25 -47.10 -2.50 45.23
CA GLY A 25 -47.54 -2.87 46.57
C GLY A 25 -47.31 -4.35 46.82
N VAL A 26 -46.39 -4.63 47.74
CA VAL A 26 -46.09 -5.97 48.19
C VAL A 26 -47.29 -6.45 49.01
N PHE A 27 -47.72 -7.71 48.81
CA PHE A 27 -48.84 -8.36 49.52
C PHE A 27 -50.25 -7.95 49.08
N ASP A 28 -50.47 -7.74 47.78
CA ASP A 28 -51.83 -7.69 47.23
C ASP A 28 -52.44 -9.10 47.08
N SER A 29 -53.75 -9.18 46.82
CA SER A 29 -54.45 -10.48 46.67
C SER A 29 -54.19 -11.19 45.34
N LYS A 30 -53.35 -10.62 44.46
CA LYS A 30 -53.08 -11.13 43.11
C LYS A 30 -51.65 -11.64 42.94
N SER A 31 -50.71 -11.08 43.69
CA SER A 31 -49.31 -11.43 43.66
C SER A 31 -49.01 -12.58 44.60
N THR A 32 -48.16 -13.48 44.12
CA THR A 32 -47.66 -14.59 44.93
C THR A 32 -46.70 -14.07 46.00
N VAL A 33 -46.55 -14.80 47.10
CA VAL A 33 -45.55 -14.49 48.15
C VAL A 33 -44.15 -14.38 47.54
N LYS A 34 -43.85 -15.17 46.49
CA LYS A 34 -42.58 -15.12 45.75
C LYS A 34 -42.37 -13.80 45.01
N GLU A 35 -43.37 -13.34 44.25
CA GLU A 35 -43.28 -12.06 43.52
C GLU A 35 -43.07 -10.91 44.48
N CYS A 36 -43.81 -10.92 45.59
CA CYS A 36 -43.68 -9.98 46.69
C CYS A 36 -42.26 -9.96 47.28
N SER A 37 -41.73 -11.12 47.68
CA SER A 37 -40.37 -11.24 48.20
C SER A 37 -39.30 -10.85 47.18
N THR A 38 -39.54 -11.11 45.89
CA THR A 38 -38.61 -10.76 44.80
C THR A 38 -38.53 -9.25 44.58
N VAL A 39 -39.69 -8.58 44.48
CA VAL A 39 -39.76 -7.12 44.35
C VAL A 39 -39.12 -6.46 45.57
N PHE A 40 -39.42 -6.96 46.77
CA PHE A 40 -38.81 -6.47 47.99
C PHE A 40 -37.29 -6.65 47.99
N ALA A 41 -36.79 -7.83 47.62
CA ALA A 41 -35.35 -8.11 47.59
C ALA A 41 -34.58 -7.25 46.58
N LEU A 42 -35.09 -7.13 45.36
CA LEU A 42 -34.52 -6.24 44.35
C LEU A 42 -34.48 -4.80 44.86
N SER A 43 -35.58 -4.32 45.45
CA SER A 43 -35.68 -2.96 45.98
C SER A 43 -34.63 -2.69 47.06
N THR A 44 -34.44 -3.62 47.99
CA THR A 44 -33.42 -3.52 49.06
C THR A 44 -32.00 -3.50 48.50
N MET A 45 -31.66 -4.41 47.59
CA MET A 45 -30.28 -4.50 47.09
C MET A 45 -29.91 -3.33 46.18
N LEU A 46 -30.87 -2.82 45.40
CA LEU A 46 -30.64 -1.74 44.44
C LEU A 46 -30.64 -0.36 45.10
N SER A 47 -31.48 -0.15 46.11
CA SER A 47 -31.60 1.17 46.75
C SER A 47 -30.42 1.48 47.68
N SER A 48 -30.11 2.77 47.81
CA SER A 48 -29.30 3.29 48.92
C SER A 48 -30.16 3.63 50.14
N VAL A 49 -31.42 4.03 49.89
CA VAL A 49 -32.44 4.26 50.92
C VAL A 49 -33.66 3.43 50.60
N LEU A 50 -33.93 2.42 51.42
CA LEU A 50 -35.16 1.64 51.35
C LEU A 50 -36.20 2.23 52.29
N ILE A 51 -37.30 2.75 51.74
CA ILE A 51 -38.44 3.21 52.54
C ILE A 51 -39.39 2.04 52.73
N PHE A 52 -39.38 1.44 53.91
CA PHE A 52 -40.29 0.38 54.29
C PHE A 52 -41.59 0.99 54.85
N ASN A 53 -42.55 1.16 53.95
CA ASN A 53 -43.83 1.80 54.23
C ASN A 53 -44.82 0.81 54.86
N VAL A 54 -45.06 0.96 56.16
CA VAL A 54 -45.94 0.10 56.97
C VAL A 54 -47.17 0.88 57.43
N SER A 55 -48.29 0.18 57.65
CA SER A 55 -49.55 0.80 58.04
C SER A 55 -49.80 0.69 59.54
N GLN A 56 -50.09 1.82 60.18
CA GLN A 56 -50.46 1.99 61.59
C GLN A 56 -49.38 1.64 62.62
N ASN A 57 -48.71 0.49 62.50
CA ASN A 57 -47.69 0.02 63.44
C ASN A 57 -46.70 -0.91 62.74
N ILE A 58 -45.56 -1.19 63.40
CA ILE A 58 -44.62 -2.21 62.97
C ILE A 58 -45.03 -3.53 63.64
N GLN A 59 -45.45 -4.51 62.84
CA GLN A 59 -45.88 -5.83 63.28
C GLN A 59 -44.77 -6.88 63.10
N GLU A 60 -44.91 -8.06 63.71
CA GLU A 60 -43.87 -9.11 63.61
C GLU A 60 -43.80 -9.73 62.21
N ASP A 61 -44.91 -9.80 61.49
CA ASP A 61 -44.97 -10.23 60.09
C ASP A 61 -44.27 -9.23 59.16
N ASP A 62 -44.38 -7.91 59.41
CA ASP A 62 -43.57 -6.90 58.71
C ASP A 62 -42.07 -7.20 58.84
N LEU A 63 -41.64 -7.60 60.05
CA LEU A 63 -40.25 -7.91 60.36
C LEU A 63 -39.79 -9.24 59.75
N GLN A 64 -40.67 -10.23 59.59
CA GLN A 64 -40.34 -11.51 58.95
C GLN A 64 -39.88 -11.34 57.49
N HIS A 65 -40.40 -10.35 56.76
CA HIS A 65 -39.96 -10.05 55.41
C HIS A 65 -38.49 -9.59 55.33
N LEU A 66 -37.94 -9.09 56.44
CA LEU A 66 -36.55 -8.67 56.53
C LEU A 66 -35.58 -9.83 56.79
N LEU A 67 -36.08 -11.02 57.16
CA LEU A 67 -35.27 -12.17 57.54
C LEU A 67 -34.31 -12.61 56.42
N PHE A 68 -34.78 -12.64 55.18
CA PHE A 68 -33.98 -12.97 54.01
C PHE A 68 -32.70 -12.11 53.90
N PHE A 69 -32.79 -10.82 54.22
CA PHE A 69 -31.65 -9.91 54.14
C PHE A 69 -30.67 -10.09 55.29
N THR A 70 -31.13 -10.57 56.44
CA THR A 70 -30.22 -10.89 57.55
C THR A 70 -29.37 -12.12 57.23
N GLU A 71 -29.92 -13.11 56.51
CA GLU A 71 -29.15 -14.26 56.02
C GLU A 71 -28.15 -13.85 54.93
N TYR A 72 -28.59 -13.06 53.95
CA TYR A 72 -27.70 -12.50 52.93
C TYR A 72 -26.60 -11.64 53.56
N GLY A 73 -26.97 -10.74 54.45
CA GLY A 73 -26.02 -9.81 55.05
C GLY A 73 -25.00 -10.52 55.94
N LYS A 74 -25.38 -11.60 56.61
CA LYS A 74 -24.44 -12.46 57.34
C LYS A 74 -23.38 -13.09 56.41
N LEU A 75 -23.77 -13.51 55.20
CA LEU A 75 -22.81 -14.04 54.22
C LEU A 75 -21.91 -12.94 53.66
N ALA A 76 -22.46 -11.77 53.34
CA ALA A 76 -21.68 -10.63 52.86
C ALA A 76 -20.66 -10.16 53.91
N LEU A 77 -21.07 -10.08 55.18
CA LEU A 77 -20.21 -9.73 56.31
C LEU A 77 -19.12 -10.77 56.62
N ALA A 78 -19.27 -12.00 56.13
CA ALA A 78 -18.23 -13.02 56.25
C ALA A 78 -17.11 -12.81 55.20
N GLU A 79 -17.41 -12.14 54.08
CA GLU A 79 -16.43 -11.80 53.04
C GLU A 79 -15.84 -10.39 53.20
N SER A 80 -16.50 -9.50 53.95
CA SER A 80 -16.15 -8.09 54.09
C SER A 80 -16.57 -7.54 55.45
N GLU A 81 -15.81 -6.60 56.00
CA GLU A 81 -16.18 -5.90 57.25
C GLU A 81 -17.27 -4.82 57.02
N GLU A 82 -17.46 -4.39 55.78
CA GLU A 82 -18.46 -3.40 55.39
C GLU A 82 -19.88 -3.95 55.42
N LYS A 83 -20.84 -3.12 55.86
CA LYS A 83 -22.24 -3.50 55.87
C LYS A 83 -22.81 -3.56 54.44
N PRO A 84 -23.63 -4.57 54.12
CA PRO A 84 -24.13 -4.79 52.76
C PRO A 84 -25.20 -3.78 52.31
N PHE A 85 -25.93 -3.19 53.26
CA PHE A 85 -27.01 -2.24 53.00
C PHE A 85 -26.77 -0.95 53.78
N GLN A 86 -27.33 0.14 53.25
CA GLN A 86 -27.07 1.48 53.76
C GLN A 86 -28.20 1.91 54.69
N ARG A 87 -29.27 2.53 54.16
CA ARG A 87 -30.36 3.05 54.99
C ARG A 87 -31.66 2.26 54.83
N LEU A 88 -32.18 1.75 55.95
CA LEU A 88 -33.54 1.26 56.08
C LEU A 88 -34.40 2.29 56.83
N GLN A 89 -35.37 2.89 56.14
CA GLN A 89 -36.29 3.86 56.70
C GLN A 89 -37.67 3.22 56.90
N PHE A 90 -38.03 2.89 58.13
CA PHE A 90 -39.41 2.58 58.47
C PHE A 90 -40.25 3.85 58.34
N LEU A 91 -41.35 3.77 57.60
CA LEU A 91 -42.34 4.83 57.49
C LEU A 91 -43.69 4.29 57.96
N VAL A 92 -44.03 4.58 59.21
CA VAL A 92 -45.30 4.14 59.81
C VAL A 92 -46.37 5.14 59.44
N ARG A 93 -47.29 4.73 58.55
CA ARG A 93 -48.43 5.52 58.10
C ARG A 93 -49.54 5.49 59.15
N ASP A 94 -50.34 6.53 59.18
CA ASP A 94 -51.54 6.60 60.02
C ASP A 94 -51.25 6.23 61.48
N TRP A 95 -50.23 6.85 62.08
CA TRP A 95 -49.89 6.64 63.49
C TRP A 95 -50.94 7.32 64.40
N HIS A 96 -51.55 6.53 65.29
CA HIS A 96 -52.64 7.00 66.16
C HIS A 96 -52.21 7.19 67.63
N PHE A 97 -51.09 6.59 68.06
CA PHE A 97 -50.68 6.55 69.47
C PHE A 97 -49.74 7.69 69.85
N VAL A 98 -50.14 8.95 69.58
CA VAL A 98 -49.31 10.15 69.82
C VAL A 98 -48.87 10.29 71.29
N LYS A 99 -49.67 9.78 72.23
CA LYS A 99 -49.34 9.75 73.66
C LYS A 99 -48.17 8.82 73.98
N GLU A 100 -47.98 7.76 73.20
CA GLU A 100 -46.88 6.82 73.37
C GLU A 100 -45.60 7.38 72.73
N ALA A 101 -45.72 7.91 71.51
CA ALA A 101 -44.64 8.54 70.77
C ALA A 101 -45.17 9.64 69.84
N GLU A 102 -44.48 10.79 69.84
CA GLU A 102 -44.79 11.93 68.99
C GLU A 102 -44.60 11.64 67.49
N TYR A 103 -45.21 12.45 66.62
CA TYR A 103 -44.98 12.33 65.18
C TYR A 103 -43.54 12.67 64.80
N GLY A 104 -43.12 12.15 63.65
CA GLY A 104 -41.80 12.41 63.09
C GLY A 104 -40.71 11.41 63.52
N ALA A 105 -39.46 11.82 63.31
CA ALA A 105 -38.27 10.97 63.45
C ALA A 105 -38.01 10.54 64.91
N LYS A 106 -38.15 11.48 65.85
CA LYS A 106 -37.83 11.25 67.28
C LYS A 106 -38.74 10.20 67.89
N GLY A 107 -40.05 10.35 67.71
CA GLY A 107 -41.01 9.35 68.16
C GLY A 107 -40.86 8.03 67.39
N GLY A 108 -40.58 8.10 66.09
CA GLY A 108 -40.32 6.90 65.27
C GLY A 108 -39.16 6.08 65.79
N GLN A 109 -38.01 6.70 66.08
CA GLN A 109 -36.86 6.00 66.63
C GLN A 109 -37.16 5.36 67.98
N LYS A 110 -37.95 6.02 68.83
CA LYS A 110 -38.40 5.45 70.12
C LYS A 110 -39.22 4.17 69.90
N ILE A 111 -40.20 4.20 68.99
CA ILE A 111 -41.02 3.02 68.68
C ILE A 111 -40.15 1.91 68.07
N LEU A 112 -39.26 2.25 67.13
CA LEU A 112 -38.39 1.28 66.49
C LEU A 112 -37.47 0.57 67.50
N ASN A 113 -36.82 1.32 68.39
CA ASN A 113 -35.96 0.74 69.42
C ASN A 113 -36.73 -0.23 70.33
N ASN A 114 -37.96 0.13 70.73
CA ASN A 114 -38.81 -0.74 71.53
C ASN A 114 -39.21 -2.02 70.77
N ARG A 115 -39.47 -1.92 69.46
CA ARG A 115 -39.87 -3.07 68.62
C ARG A 115 -38.70 -4.01 68.31
N LEU A 116 -37.48 -3.47 68.21
CA LEU A 116 -36.25 -4.25 67.97
C LEU A 116 -35.59 -4.76 69.25
N GLU A 117 -36.14 -4.47 70.44
CA GLU A 117 -35.64 -5.01 71.70
C GLU A 117 -35.75 -6.54 71.74
N ILE A 118 -34.66 -7.20 72.11
CA ILE A 118 -34.57 -8.66 72.19
C ILE A 118 -35.16 -9.12 73.53
N GLN A 119 -36.12 -10.04 73.48
CA GLN A 119 -36.76 -10.61 74.67
C GLN A 119 -36.63 -12.14 74.68
N GLU A 120 -36.39 -12.73 75.86
CA GLU A 120 -36.10 -14.18 76.00
C GLU A 120 -37.26 -15.11 75.58
N GLY A 121 -38.48 -14.60 75.45
CA GLY A 121 -39.67 -15.36 75.02
C GLY A 121 -39.98 -15.30 73.51
N GLN A 122 -39.18 -14.58 72.70
CA GLN A 122 -39.42 -14.44 71.26
C GLN A 122 -39.08 -15.73 70.48
N HIS A 123 -39.76 -15.95 69.35
CA HIS A 123 -39.42 -17.04 68.43
C HIS A 123 -37.97 -16.91 67.94
N HIS A 124 -37.26 -18.03 67.80
CA HIS A 124 -35.84 -18.04 67.45
C HIS A 124 -35.52 -17.20 66.19
N GLU A 125 -36.33 -17.30 65.13
CA GLU A 125 -36.14 -16.53 63.89
C GLU A 125 -36.28 -15.01 64.09
N LEU A 126 -37.23 -14.57 64.92
CA LEU A 126 -37.48 -13.15 65.19
C LEU A 126 -36.42 -12.54 66.11
N ARG A 127 -35.86 -13.36 67.00
CA ARG A 127 -34.67 -12.99 67.79
C ARG A 127 -33.44 -12.89 66.90
N PHE A 128 -33.23 -13.88 66.04
CA PHE A 128 -32.13 -13.90 65.07
C PHE A 128 -32.16 -12.66 64.17
N LEU A 129 -33.34 -12.29 63.66
CA LEU A 129 -33.53 -11.06 62.89
C LEU A 129 -33.03 -9.84 63.68
N ARG A 130 -33.52 -9.62 64.90
CA ARG A 130 -33.18 -8.44 65.72
C ARG A 130 -31.69 -8.37 66.04
N GLU A 131 -31.05 -9.51 66.29
CA GLU A 131 -29.62 -9.61 66.53
C GLU A 131 -28.77 -9.22 65.30
N HIS A 132 -29.24 -9.51 64.09
CA HIS A 132 -28.46 -9.34 62.85
C HIS A 132 -28.92 -8.17 61.99
N LEU A 133 -30.09 -7.57 62.23
CA LEU A 133 -30.60 -6.47 61.41
C LEU A 133 -29.67 -5.25 61.49
N SER A 134 -29.19 -4.93 62.70
CA SER A 134 -28.25 -3.83 62.93
C SER A 134 -26.87 -4.05 62.32
N SER A 135 -26.47 -5.29 62.05
CA SER A 135 -25.22 -5.58 61.35
C SER A 135 -25.36 -5.47 59.83
N CYS A 136 -26.57 -5.60 59.29
CA CYS A 136 -26.82 -5.57 57.84
C CYS A 136 -26.97 -4.15 57.26
N PHE A 137 -27.45 -3.19 58.06
CA PHE A 137 -27.71 -1.81 57.62
C PHE A 137 -26.81 -0.80 58.34
N GLU A 138 -26.24 0.16 57.61
CA GLU A 138 -25.51 1.31 58.17
C GLU A 138 -26.39 2.14 59.09
N ASP A 139 -27.63 2.42 58.66
CA ASP A 139 -28.61 3.22 59.38
C ASP A 139 -29.99 2.56 59.32
N ILE A 140 -30.66 2.47 60.48
CA ILE A 140 -32.04 2.03 60.60
C ILE A 140 -32.80 3.10 61.36
N SER A 141 -33.66 3.80 60.62
CA SER A 141 -34.41 4.95 61.10
C SER A 141 -35.91 4.71 60.97
N CYS A 142 -36.71 5.39 61.79
CA CYS A 142 -38.17 5.30 61.73
C CYS A 142 -38.82 6.68 61.79
N PHE A 143 -39.89 6.87 61.02
CA PHE A 143 -40.68 8.10 60.99
C PHE A 143 -42.16 7.76 61.16
N LEU A 144 -42.84 8.43 62.10
CA LEU A 144 -44.26 8.26 62.35
C LEU A 144 -45.05 9.35 61.62
N MET A 145 -45.84 8.96 60.63
CA MET A 145 -46.70 9.85 59.86
C MET A 145 -48.10 9.92 60.47
N PRO A 146 -48.69 11.12 60.63
CA PRO A 146 -50.10 11.27 60.96
C PRO A 146 -51.03 10.66 59.91
N TYR A 147 -52.28 10.49 60.28
CA TYR A 147 -53.35 10.21 59.32
C TYR A 147 -53.54 11.41 58.38
N PRO A 148 -53.61 11.21 57.04
CA PRO A 148 -53.69 12.31 56.07
C PRO A 148 -55.04 13.03 56.02
N GLY A 149 -56.09 12.46 56.62
CA GLY A 149 -57.44 12.99 56.64
C GLY A 149 -58.42 12.18 55.79
N SER A 150 -59.68 12.13 56.20
CA SER A 150 -60.70 11.30 55.52
C SER A 150 -61.10 11.81 54.13
N LYS A 151 -60.78 13.08 53.83
CA LYS A 151 -61.12 13.77 52.58
C LYS A 151 -60.38 13.23 51.35
N ILE A 152 -59.30 12.46 51.53
CA ILE A 152 -58.46 11.96 50.44
C ILE A 152 -58.83 10.55 49.94
N PHE A 153 -59.73 9.83 50.62
CA PHE A 153 -59.99 8.40 50.35
C PHE A 153 -60.96 8.11 49.19
N ARG A 154 -61.56 9.13 48.58
CA ARG A 154 -62.51 8.94 47.47
C ARG A 154 -61.87 9.27 46.12
N GLU A 155 -61.43 10.51 45.94
CA GLU A 155 -60.69 10.99 44.75
C GLU A 155 -59.81 12.16 45.19
N PHE A 156 -58.51 11.92 45.35
CA PHE A 156 -57.56 12.96 45.72
C PHE A 156 -56.86 13.51 44.46
N ASP A 157 -56.94 14.82 44.27
CA ASP A 157 -56.40 15.53 43.11
C ASP A 157 -55.07 16.26 43.42
N GLY A 158 -54.43 15.94 44.53
CA GLY A 158 -53.16 16.55 44.94
C GLY A 158 -53.30 17.87 45.73
N ARG A 159 -54.51 18.41 45.93
CA ARG A 159 -54.69 19.68 46.67
C ARG A 159 -54.28 19.57 48.14
N LEU A 160 -53.26 20.32 48.51
CA LEU A 160 -52.73 20.38 49.89
C LEU A 160 -53.76 20.88 50.92
N SER A 161 -54.77 21.64 50.53
CA SER A 161 -55.82 22.12 51.44
C SER A 161 -56.73 21.00 51.98
N LEU A 162 -56.75 19.85 51.32
CA LEU A 162 -57.55 18.68 51.73
C LEU A 162 -56.83 17.80 52.75
N LEU A 163 -55.53 18.01 52.95
CA LEU A 163 -54.70 17.27 53.90
C LEU A 163 -54.76 17.90 55.29
N GLU A 164 -54.75 17.06 56.32
CA GLU A 164 -54.70 17.53 57.71
C GLU A 164 -53.44 18.38 57.98
N PRO A 165 -53.53 19.43 58.82
CA PRO A 165 -52.39 20.30 59.14
C PRO A 165 -51.18 19.55 59.71
N GLU A 166 -51.39 18.59 60.60
CA GLU A 166 -50.32 17.78 61.19
C GLU A 166 -49.62 16.95 60.12
N PHE A 167 -50.37 16.34 59.19
CA PHE A 167 -49.82 15.56 58.08
C PHE A 167 -48.93 16.43 57.18
N ARG A 168 -49.37 17.65 56.86
CA ARG A 168 -48.58 18.60 56.06
C ARG A 168 -47.30 19.02 56.74
N THR A 169 -47.35 19.21 58.06
CA THR A 169 -46.17 19.57 58.85
C THR A 169 -45.18 18.41 58.86
N ALA A 170 -45.65 17.19 59.16
CA ALA A 170 -44.83 15.99 59.12
C ALA A 170 -44.22 15.73 57.72
N LEU A 171 -44.97 16.01 56.64
CA LEU A 171 -44.46 15.86 55.28
C LEU A 171 -43.32 16.86 54.96
N LYS A 172 -43.41 18.09 55.49
CA LYS A 172 -42.35 19.10 55.38
C LYS A 172 -41.09 18.72 56.15
N ASP A 173 -41.20 17.84 57.15
CA ASP A 173 -40.05 17.31 57.88
C ASP A 173 -39.49 16.05 57.19
N LEU A 174 -40.37 15.16 56.71
CA LEU A 174 -40.00 13.88 56.10
C LEU A 174 -39.24 14.06 54.78
N VAL A 175 -39.76 14.89 53.86
CA VAL A 175 -39.18 15.00 52.51
C VAL A 175 -37.74 15.54 52.55
N PRO A 176 -37.42 16.64 53.27
CA PRO A 176 -36.04 17.10 53.42
C PRO A 176 -35.14 16.12 54.18
N MET A 177 -35.68 15.40 55.18
CA MET A 177 -34.90 14.37 55.88
C MET A 177 -34.37 13.31 54.90
N LEU A 178 -35.15 12.96 53.87
CA LEU A 178 -34.76 11.93 52.91
C LEU A 178 -34.04 12.47 51.67
N LEU A 179 -34.39 13.66 51.20
CA LEU A 179 -34.01 14.16 49.87
C LEU A 179 -33.26 15.50 49.88
N ALA A 180 -33.05 16.13 51.04
CA ALA A 180 -32.20 17.32 51.10
C ALA A 180 -30.76 16.95 50.66
N PRO A 181 -30.05 17.84 49.95
CA PRO A 181 -28.71 17.57 49.42
C PRO A 181 -27.74 16.94 50.43
N GLU A 182 -27.74 17.44 51.67
CA GLU A 182 -26.90 16.98 52.77
C GLU A 182 -27.24 15.57 53.29
N ASN A 183 -28.44 15.08 53.00
CA ASN A 183 -28.94 13.78 53.44
C ASN A 183 -28.96 12.72 52.32
N LEU A 184 -28.52 13.08 51.11
CA LEU A 184 -28.51 12.15 49.97
C LEU A 184 -27.48 11.04 50.21
N VAL A 185 -27.96 9.80 50.28
CA VAL A 185 -27.13 8.61 50.45
C VAL A 185 -26.71 8.09 49.07
N ILE A 186 -25.42 8.20 48.76
CA ILE A 186 -24.82 7.66 47.53
C ILE A 186 -24.80 6.14 47.61
N LYS A 187 -25.28 5.45 46.56
CA LYS A 187 -25.32 3.98 46.55
C LYS A 187 -23.91 3.40 46.62
N GLN A 188 -23.68 2.58 47.64
CA GLN A 188 -22.46 1.82 47.82
C GLN A 188 -22.73 0.31 47.87
N ILE A 189 -21.76 -0.46 47.39
CA ILE A 189 -21.69 -1.92 47.50
C ILE A 189 -20.26 -2.25 47.94
N HIS A 190 -20.10 -2.76 49.15
CA HIS A 190 -18.80 -3.09 49.75
C HIS A 190 -17.83 -1.89 49.73
N GLY A 191 -18.32 -0.75 50.23
CA GLY A 191 -17.57 0.51 50.29
C GLY A 191 -17.34 1.19 48.94
N GLN A 192 -17.72 0.58 47.81
CA GLN A 192 -17.56 1.19 46.49
C GLN A 192 -18.81 1.91 46.02
N THR A 193 -18.63 3.12 45.53
CA THR A 193 -19.70 3.92 44.92
C THR A 193 -20.12 3.32 43.58
N VAL A 194 -21.44 3.13 43.40
CA VAL A 194 -22.03 2.57 42.19
C VAL A 194 -22.37 3.70 41.20
N LYS A 195 -21.79 3.67 40.00
CA LYS A 195 -22.16 4.60 38.93
C LYS A 195 -23.47 4.16 38.26
N ALA A 196 -24.16 5.10 37.62
CA ALA A 196 -25.42 4.82 36.91
C ALA A 196 -25.29 3.71 35.85
N ARG A 197 -24.15 3.63 35.15
CA ARG A 197 -23.88 2.55 34.17
C ARG A 197 -23.80 1.17 34.84
N ASP A 198 -23.16 1.10 36.00
CA ASP A 198 -22.92 -0.15 36.74
C ASP A 198 -24.22 -0.60 37.42
N PHE A 199 -25.05 0.34 37.87
CA PHE A 199 -26.38 0.09 38.41
C PHE A 199 -27.27 -0.71 37.45
N VAL A 200 -27.28 -0.36 36.15
CA VAL A 200 -28.09 -1.07 35.14
C VAL A 200 -27.64 -2.52 34.95
N ARG A 201 -26.33 -2.77 35.04
CA ARG A 201 -25.76 -4.12 34.96
C ARG A 201 -26.11 -4.95 36.19
N LEU A 202 -25.95 -4.35 37.36
CA LEU A 202 -26.33 -4.97 38.62
C LEU A 202 -27.81 -5.37 38.61
N PHE A 203 -28.68 -4.46 38.15
CA PHE A 203 -30.10 -4.75 37.96
C PHE A 203 -30.32 -5.96 37.05
N SER A 204 -29.61 -6.02 35.93
CA SER A 204 -29.74 -7.12 34.96
C SER A 204 -29.29 -8.46 35.55
N LEU A 205 -28.18 -8.48 36.30
CA LEU A 205 -27.66 -9.69 36.96
C LEU A 205 -28.58 -10.17 38.08
N TYR A 206 -29.04 -9.27 38.94
CA TYR A 206 -30.02 -9.64 39.96
C TYR A 206 -31.30 -10.17 39.34
N ASN A 207 -31.83 -9.49 38.31
CA ASN A 207 -33.03 -9.96 37.63
C ASN A 207 -32.85 -11.40 37.10
N GLN A 208 -31.69 -11.75 36.52
CA GLN A 208 -31.39 -13.11 36.08
C GLN A 208 -31.41 -14.13 37.23
N VAL A 209 -30.85 -13.77 38.39
CA VAL A 209 -30.85 -14.64 39.57
C VAL A 209 -32.28 -14.86 40.11
N PHE A 210 -33.14 -13.85 40.05
CA PHE A 210 -34.53 -13.93 40.50
C PHE A 210 -35.51 -14.51 39.47
N MET A 211 -35.10 -14.76 38.21
CA MET A 211 -35.96 -15.38 37.19
C MET A 211 -36.23 -16.88 37.43
N GLY A 212 -35.51 -17.53 38.35
CA GLY A 212 -35.70 -18.95 38.67
C GLY A 212 -37.08 -19.26 39.30
N ASP A 213 -37.46 -20.53 39.34
CA ASP A 213 -38.76 -20.98 39.89
C ASP A 213 -38.90 -20.77 41.41
N THR A 214 -37.78 -20.70 42.14
CA THR A 214 -37.72 -20.48 43.59
C THR A 214 -37.00 -19.18 43.94
N LEU A 215 -37.20 -18.67 45.16
CA LEU A 215 -36.36 -17.60 45.70
C LEU A 215 -34.89 -18.08 45.69
N PRO A 216 -33.95 -17.25 45.21
CA PRO A 216 -32.55 -17.64 45.13
C PRO A 216 -31.96 -17.77 46.54
N GLU A 217 -31.06 -18.73 46.71
CA GLU A 217 -30.28 -18.82 47.93
C GLU A 217 -29.41 -17.56 48.09
N PRO A 218 -29.24 -17.03 49.32
CA PRO A 218 -28.40 -15.85 49.56
C PRO A 218 -26.97 -15.98 49.03
N LYS A 219 -26.40 -17.18 48.97
CA LYS A 219 -25.09 -17.46 48.36
C LYS A 219 -25.05 -17.13 46.86
N THR A 220 -26.11 -17.44 46.13
CA THR A 220 -26.21 -17.17 44.69
C THR A 220 -26.25 -15.67 44.42
N LEU A 221 -26.93 -14.91 45.29
CA LEU A 221 -26.95 -13.45 45.20
C LEU A 221 -25.59 -12.83 45.51
N LEU A 222 -24.87 -13.37 46.49
CA LEU A 222 -23.53 -12.89 46.82
C LEU A 222 -22.57 -13.12 45.65
N ALA A 223 -22.63 -14.32 45.03
CA ALA A 223 -21.86 -14.64 43.84
C ALA A 223 -22.19 -13.70 42.66
N ALA A 224 -23.47 -13.39 42.42
CA ALA A 224 -23.86 -12.46 41.36
C ALA A 224 -23.41 -11.01 41.65
N THR A 225 -23.45 -10.58 42.90
CA THR A 225 -22.92 -9.28 43.32
C THR A 225 -21.40 -9.23 43.11
N ALA A 226 -20.71 -10.32 43.43
CA ALA A 226 -19.28 -10.43 43.22
C ALA A 226 -18.90 -10.40 41.74
N GLU A 227 -19.65 -11.10 40.90
CA GLU A 227 -19.48 -11.07 39.45
C GLU A 227 -19.67 -9.66 38.88
N ALA A 228 -20.74 -8.96 39.29
CA ALA A 228 -21.02 -7.58 38.88
C ALA A 228 -19.88 -6.62 39.24
N SER A 229 -19.38 -6.71 40.47
CA SER A 229 -18.28 -5.89 40.97
C SER A 229 -16.98 -6.13 40.18
N ASN A 230 -16.58 -7.39 40.00
CA ASN A 230 -15.37 -7.73 39.24
C ASN A 230 -15.48 -7.31 37.76
N LEU A 231 -16.66 -7.47 37.15
CA LEU A 231 -16.90 -7.05 35.77
C LEU A 231 -16.80 -5.53 35.62
N ALA A 232 -17.37 -4.76 36.56
CA ALA A 232 -17.27 -3.30 36.55
C ALA A 232 -15.80 -2.82 36.67
N ALA A 233 -15.02 -3.46 37.55
CA ALA A 233 -13.58 -3.18 37.68
C ALA A 233 -12.81 -3.55 36.40
N PHE A 234 -13.09 -4.73 35.83
CA PHE A 234 -12.49 -5.21 34.57
C PHE A 234 -12.72 -4.22 33.43
N GLU A 235 -13.96 -3.76 33.27
CA GLU A 235 -14.29 -2.84 32.19
C GLU A 235 -13.69 -1.45 32.38
N ALA A 236 -13.68 -0.93 33.61
CA ALA A 236 -13.04 0.35 33.88
C ALA A 236 -11.54 0.32 33.57
N ALA A 237 -10.83 -0.77 33.92
CA ALA A 237 -9.43 -0.95 33.57
C ALA A 237 -9.21 -1.07 32.06
N LYS A 238 -10.10 -1.81 31.37
CA LYS A 238 -10.07 -1.93 29.90
C LYS A 238 -10.31 -0.58 29.20
N GLU A 239 -11.23 0.23 29.68
CA GLU A 239 -11.51 1.57 29.14
C GLU A 239 -10.26 2.48 29.22
N ILE A 240 -9.57 2.47 30.36
CA ILE A 240 -8.33 3.24 30.55
C ILE A 240 -7.25 2.79 29.57
N TYR A 241 -7.04 1.46 29.44
CA TYR A 241 -6.08 0.93 28.49
C TYR A 241 -6.38 1.37 27.05
N ILE A 242 -7.64 1.25 26.61
CA ILE A 242 -8.06 1.64 25.25
C ILE A 242 -7.79 3.12 25.02
N HIS A 243 -8.19 3.98 25.96
CA HIS A 243 -7.98 5.42 25.84
C HIS A 243 -6.48 5.76 25.73
N GLU A 244 -5.66 5.25 26.66
CA GLU A 244 -4.23 5.56 26.69
C GLU A 244 -3.46 5.00 25.49
N ILE A 245 -3.77 3.78 25.02
CA ILE A 245 -3.09 3.19 23.87
C ILE A 245 -3.47 3.89 22.56
N GLU A 246 -4.73 4.33 22.41
CA GLU A 246 -5.19 5.09 21.23
C GLU A 246 -4.56 6.48 21.19
N GLU A 247 -4.51 7.17 22.33
CA GLU A 247 -3.85 8.46 22.46
C GLU A 247 -2.35 8.35 22.15
N PHE A 248 -1.67 7.35 22.73
CA PHE A 248 -0.27 7.08 22.45
C PHE A 248 -0.03 6.77 20.96
N SER A 249 -0.89 5.94 20.36
CA SER A 249 -0.79 5.54 18.95
C SER A 249 -0.96 6.71 17.99
N THR A 250 -1.79 7.68 18.35
CA THR A 250 -2.06 8.86 17.54
C THR A 250 -0.89 9.85 17.58
N ASN A 251 -0.31 10.07 18.76
CA ASN A 251 0.75 11.06 18.96
C ASN A 251 2.14 10.59 18.52
N ASN A 252 2.38 9.28 18.46
CA ASN A 252 3.72 8.72 18.30
C ASN A 252 3.91 7.86 17.04
N CYS A 253 3.22 8.17 15.94
CA CYS A 253 3.22 7.42 14.67
C CYS A 253 4.60 7.06 14.06
N HIS A 254 5.66 7.77 14.47
CA HIS A 254 7.03 7.60 14.02
C HIS A 254 7.79 6.49 14.75
N LEU A 255 7.27 5.98 15.87
CA LEU A 255 7.92 4.94 16.67
C LEU A 255 7.88 3.56 15.99
N ASN A 256 8.83 2.71 16.35
CA ASN A 256 8.96 1.33 15.87
C ASN A 256 8.14 0.33 16.70
N ALA A 257 8.11 -0.94 16.29
CA ALA A 257 7.31 -1.95 16.99
C ALA A 257 7.83 -2.30 18.39
N SER A 258 9.12 -2.11 18.67
CA SER A 258 9.71 -2.35 19.99
C SER A 258 9.27 -1.29 20.99
N GLU A 259 9.34 -0.02 20.59
CA GLU A 259 8.89 1.12 21.40
C GLU A 259 7.37 1.04 21.65
N PHE A 260 6.60 0.60 20.64
CA PHE A 260 5.17 0.37 20.82
C PHE A 260 4.86 -0.72 21.84
N LYS A 261 5.66 -1.79 21.83
CA LYS A 261 5.53 -2.89 22.79
C LYS A 261 5.87 -2.43 24.21
N GLU A 262 6.92 -1.63 24.38
CA GLU A 262 7.28 -1.06 25.68
C GLU A 262 6.18 -0.15 26.22
N ALA A 263 5.63 0.73 25.38
CA ALA A 263 4.48 1.56 25.73
C ALA A 263 3.26 0.72 26.12
N HIS A 264 2.99 -0.37 25.37
CA HIS A 264 1.93 -1.32 25.69
C HIS A 264 2.12 -1.94 27.07
N GLU A 265 3.29 -2.47 27.41
CA GLU A 265 3.54 -3.07 28.73
C GLU A 265 3.34 -2.05 29.85
N ASN A 266 3.83 -0.81 29.67
CA ASN A 266 3.64 0.26 30.65
C ASN A 266 2.17 0.65 30.86
N ILE A 267 1.39 0.80 29.78
CA ILE A 267 -0.05 1.13 29.86
C ILE A 267 -0.83 -0.05 30.44
N LYS A 268 -0.48 -1.27 30.06
CA LYS A 268 -1.08 -2.50 30.57
C LYS A 268 -0.84 -2.67 32.07
N GLU A 269 0.37 -2.42 32.57
CA GLU A 269 0.67 -2.43 34.00
C GLU A 269 -0.18 -1.41 34.76
N ARG A 270 -0.36 -0.19 34.23
CA ARG A 270 -1.25 0.81 34.84
C ARG A 270 -2.70 0.34 34.88
N ALA A 271 -3.22 -0.22 33.79
CA ALA A 271 -4.58 -0.75 33.73
C ALA A 271 -4.78 -1.92 34.72
N ILE A 272 -3.78 -2.79 34.86
CA ILE A 272 -3.80 -3.89 35.84
C ILE A 272 -3.76 -3.34 37.26
N HIS A 273 -2.90 -2.35 37.54
CA HIS A 273 -2.82 -1.72 38.86
C HIS A 273 -4.16 -1.05 39.23
N GLU A 274 -4.81 -0.37 38.30
CA GLU A 274 -6.14 0.19 38.51
C GLU A 274 -7.17 -0.91 38.85
N PHE A 275 -7.13 -2.04 38.13
CA PHE A 275 -7.99 -3.19 38.44
C PHE A 275 -7.70 -3.72 39.85
N GLU A 276 -6.44 -3.84 40.25
CA GLU A 276 -6.00 -4.33 41.56
C GLU A 276 -6.39 -3.38 42.70
N SER A 277 -6.25 -2.07 42.49
CA SER A 277 -6.55 -1.02 43.48
C SER A 277 -8.01 -0.99 43.91
N LYS A 278 -8.93 -1.40 43.02
CA LYS A 278 -10.35 -1.48 43.34
C LYS A 278 -10.60 -2.66 44.27
N HIS A 279 -11.27 -2.42 45.38
CA HIS A 279 -11.84 -3.49 46.20
C HIS A 279 -12.74 -4.42 45.34
N LYS A 280 -12.59 -5.74 45.47
CA LYS A 280 -13.29 -6.74 44.64
C LYS A 280 -13.80 -7.88 45.52
N MET A 281 -14.91 -8.49 45.12
CA MET A 281 -15.65 -9.50 45.88
C MET A 281 -15.46 -10.93 45.33
N GLY A 282 -15.90 -11.94 46.08
CA GLY A 282 -15.98 -13.34 45.59
C GLY A 282 -14.69 -14.16 45.72
N GLY A 283 -13.79 -13.74 46.64
CA GLY A 283 -12.55 -14.45 46.96
C GLY A 283 -11.44 -14.32 45.90
N GLU A 284 -10.22 -14.70 46.30
CA GLU A 284 -9.02 -14.53 45.46
C GLU A 284 -9.10 -15.29 44.13
N ALA A 285 -9.72 -16.48 44.11
CA ALA A 285 -9.80 -17.30 42.90
C ALA A 285 -10.63 -16.64 41.77
N LEU A 286 -11.76 -16.02 42.12
CA LEU A 286 -12.60 -15.30 41.15
C LEU A 286 -11.88 -14.05 40.63
N VAL A 287 -11.27 -13.29 41.55
CA VAL A 287 -10.48 -12.10 41.22
C VAL A 287 -9.32 -12.45 40.29
N GLN A 288 -8.58 -13.53 40.57
CA GLN A 288 -7.50 -14.02 39.71
C GLN A 288 -8.01 -14.45 38.32
N SER A 289 -9.20 -15.07 38.24
CA SER A 289 -9.82 -15.39 36.95
C SER A 289 -10.08 -14.14 36.11
N TYR A 290 -10.64 -13.09 36.70
CA TYR A 290 -10.86 -11.81 36.04
C TYR A 290 -9.56 -11.08 35.70
N HIS A 291 -8.54 -11.18 36.55
CA HIS A 291 -7.19 -10.66 36.29
C HIS A 291 -6.57 -11.29 35.03
N GLN A 292 -6.64 -12.62 34.92
CA GLN A 292 -6.13 -13.32 33.75
C GLN A 292 -6.97 -13.01 32.49
N LYS A 293 -8.30 -12.91 32.62
CA LYS A 293 -9.17 -12.47 31.52
C LYS A 293 -8.79 -11.07 31.06
N LEU A 294 -8.47 -10.15 31.98
CA LEU A 294 -8.07 -8.77 31.66
C LEU A 294 -6.77 -8.79 30.87
N LYS A 295 -5.72 -9.44 31.38
CA LYS A 295 -4.44 -9.59 30.67
C LYS A 295 -4.62 -10.13 29.25
N ASN A 296 -5.37 -11.21 29.10
CA ASN A 296 -5.61 -11.82 27.78
C ASN A 296 -6.36 -10.87 26.83
N GLU A 297 -7.32 -10.11 27.36
CA GLU A 297 -8.10 -9.16 26.56
C GLU A 297 -7.29 -7.94 26.14
N LEU A 298 -6.44 -7.39 27.03
CA LEU A 298 -5.54 -6.28 26.69
C LEU A 298 -4.56 -6.70 25.57
N GLU A 299 -4.05 -7.93 25.64
CA GLU A 299 -3.13 -8.49 24.64
C GLU A 299 -3.82 -8.71 23.30
N ARG A 300 -5.08 -9.15 23.34
CA ARG A 300 -5.92 -9.28 22.15
C ARG A 300 -6.13 -7.93 21.48
N ILE A 301 -6.43 -6.89 22.27
CA ILE A 301 -6.59 -5.51 21.75
C ILE A 301 -5.26 -5.03 21.13
N PHE A 302 -4.14 -5.22 21.81
CA PHE A 302 -2.82 -4.85 21.30
C PHE A 302 -2.47 -5.56 19.99
N THR A 303 -2.69 -6.88 19.93
CA THR A 303 -2.41 -7.69 18.73
C THR A 303 -3.26 -7.24 17.55
N ASN A 304 -4.54 -6.92 17.79
CA ASN A 304 -5.44 -6.38 16.77
C ASN A 304 -4.97 -5.00 16.27
N LEU A 305 -4.57 -4.11 17.18
CA LEU A 305 -4.04 -2.79 16.84
C LEU A 305 -2.75 -2.91 16.01
N LYS A 306 -1.81 -3.75 16.44
CA LYS A 306 -0.57 -4.03 15.70
C LYS A 306 -0.87 -4.52 14.29
N THR A 307 -1.72 -5.54 14.16
CA THR A 307 -2.10 -6.10 12.85
C THR A 307 -2.78 -5.06 11.95
N SER A 308 -3.61 -4.19 12.54
CA SER A 308 -4.27 -3.10 11.82
C SER A 308 -3.27 -2.05 11.35
N ASN A 309 -2.33 -1.65 12.20
CA ASN A 309 -1.27 -0.71 11.86
C ASN A 309 -0.33 -1.26 10.78
N ASP A 310 0.09 -2.53 10.90
CA ASP A 310 0.95 -3.19 9.91
C ASP A 310 0.27 -3.23 8.52
N LYS A 311 -1.02 -3.57 8.48
CA LYS A 311 -1.82 -3.54 7.23
C LYS A 311 -1.94 -2.14 6.65
N PHE A 312 -2.14 -1.13 7.50
CA PHE A 312 -2.22 0.25 7.08
C PHE A 312 -0.89 0.72 6.47
N ASN A 313 0.21 0.50 7.19
CA ASN A 313 1.57 0.83 6.73
C ASN A 313 1.90 0.13 5.40
N LEU A 314 1.55 -1.15 5.26
CA LEU A 314 1.74 -1.89 4.00
C LEU A 314 0.96 -1.27 2.83
N ASN A 315 -0.27 -0.80 3.07
CA ASN A 315 -1.06 -0.13 2.05
C ASN A 315 -0.46 1.23 1.67
N GLU A 316 0.03 2.00 2.63
CA GLU A 316 0.72 3.27 2.37
C GLU A 316 2.05 3.07 1.63
N ILE A 317 2.81 2.00 1.94
CA ILE A 317 4.00 1.59 1.17
C ILE A 317 3.62 1.31 -0.29
N LYS A 318 2.55 0.55 -0.54
CA LYS A 318 2.07 0.26 -1.89
C LYS A 318 1.63 1.52 -2.64
N ALA A 319 0.92 2.42 -1.96
CA ALA A 319 0.50 3.70 -2.54
C ALA A 319 1.73 4.56 -2.91
N SER A 320 2.71 4.65 -2.01
CA SER A 320 3.95 5.40 -2.23
C SER A 320 4.79 4.83 -3.38
N LYS A 321 4.89 3.50 -3.48
CA LYS A 321 5.51 2.82 -4.63
C LYS A 321 4.79 3.09 -5.94
N MET A 322 3.46 3.07 -5.92
CA MET A 322 2.65 3.34 -7.11
C MET A 322 2.84 4.79 -7.57
N TYR A 323 2.82 5.74 -6.63
CA TYR A 323 3.12 7.15 -6.89
C TYR A 323 4.53 7.31 -7.49
N TYR A 324 5.54 6.74 -6.85
CA TYR A 324 6.92 6.79 -7.35
C TYR A 324 7.01 6.22 -8.78
N LYS A 325 6.43 5.04 -9.02
CA LYS A 325 6.45 4.38 -10.34
C LYS A 325 5.77 5.21 -11.41
N GLN A 326 4.62 5.83 -11.11
CA GLN A 326 3.91 6.67 -12.08
C GLN A 326 4.74 7.89 -12.49
N ASN A 327 5.31 8.61 -11.52
CA ASN A 327 6.10 9.81 -11.80
C ASN A 327 7.40 9.48 -12.55
N ILE A 328 8.10 8.40 -12.18
CA ILE A 328 9.34 8.01 -12.87
C ILE A 328 9.05 7.50 -14.29
N ASP A 329 7.94 6.79 -14.50
CA ASP A 329 7.50 6.33 -15.82
C ASP A 329 7.14 7.51 -16.74
N GLU A 330 6.52 8.58 -16.21
CA GLU A 330 6.22 9.81 -16.95
C GLU A 330 7.49 10.53 -17.41
N ILE A 331 8.48 10.69 -16.52
CA ILE A 331 9.78 11.28 -16.86
C ILE A 331 10.47 10.48 -17.96
N CYS A 332 10.38 9.16 -17.88
CA CYS A 332 10.97 8.27 -18.87
C CYS A 332 10.27 8.28 -20.25
N GLN A 333 9.10 8.92 -20.41
CA GLN A 333 8.46 9.08 -21.72
C GLN A 333 9.06 10.22 -22.55
N VAL A 334 9.86 11.10 -21.94
CA VAL A 334 10.50 12.21 -22.65
C VAL A 334 11.62 11.69 -23.55
N ASN A 335 11.64 12.12 -24.82
CA ASN A 335 12.66 11.74 -25.78
C ASN A 335 13.99 12.46 -25.49
N SER A 336 15.09 11.69 -25.43
CA SER A 336 16.46 12.13 -25.05
C SER A 336 16.60 12.55 -23.59
N LEU A 337 16.81 11.57 -22.71
CA LEU A 337 17.07 11.80 -21.29
C LEU A 337 18.59 11.80 -21.02
N ASP A 338 19.07 12.82 -20.29
CA ASP A 338 20.38 12.76 -19.67
C ASP A 338 20.30 11.89 -18.41
N LEU A 339 21.28 11.00 -18.23
CA LEU A 339 21.35 10.11 -17.07
C LEU A 339 21.48 10.89 -15.76
N ALA A 340 22.20 12.02 -15.78
CA ALA A 340 22.34 12.88 -14.61
C ALA A 340 21.00 13.50 -14.18
N MET A 341 20.19 13.95 -15.15
CA MET A 341 18.85 14.49 -14.86
C MET A 341 17.92 13.41 -14.32
N LEU A 342 18.02 12.17 -14.82
CA LEU A 342 17.22 11.06 -14.31
C LEU A 342 17.55 10.71 -12.86
N GLU A 343 18.83 10.75 -12.48
CA GLU A 343 19.28 10.50 -11.11
C GLU A 343 18.87 11.63 -10.15
N GLU A 344 18.88 12.89 -10.60
CA GLU A 344 18.37 14.02 -9.82
C GLU A 344 16.85 13.91 -9.58
N GLU A 345 16.10 13.57 -10.62
CA GLU A 345 14.65 13.37 -10.55
C GLU A 345 14.25 12.17 -9.69
N HIS A 346 15.01 11.07 -9.77
CA HIS A 346 14.89 9.94 -8.85
C HIS A 346 14.97 10.40 -7.39
N ALA A 347 16.02 11.16 -7.04
CA ALA A 347 16.20 11.64 -5.68
C ALA A 347 15.03 12.53 -5.22
N ARG A 348 14.51 13.40 -6.11
CA ARG A 348 13.36 14.26 -5.82
C ARG A 348 12.09 13.45 -5.55
N ILE A 349 11.69 12.58 -6.48
CA ILE A 349 10.46 11.78 -6.36
C ILE A 349 10.56 10.81 -5.18
N LYS A 350 11.75 10.25 -4.94
CA LYS A 350 12.01 9.39 -3.77
C LYS A 350 11.72 10.13 -2.47
N ASN A 351 12.21 11.37 -2.32
CA ASN A 351 11.96 12.19 -1.14
C ASN A 351 10.47 12.53 -0.99
N GLU A 352 9.79 12.93 -2.07
CA GLU A 352 8.36 13.23 -2.05
C GLU A 352 7.52 12.00 -1.65
N ALA A 353 7.84 10.82 -2.18
CA ALA A 353 7.19 9.57 -1.81
C ALA A 353 7.43 9.21 -0.33
N MET A 354 8.63 9.49 0.18
CA MET A 354 8.99 9.24 1.58
C MET A 354 8.27 10.19 2.54
N GLU A 355 8.15 11.47 2.19
CA GLU A 355 7.39 12.46 2.98
C GLU A 355 5.89 12.09 3.04
N GLN A 356 5.30 11.70 1.91
CA GLN A 356 3.92 11.24 1.87
C GLN A 356 3.71 10.03 2.80
N PHE A 357 4.61 9.04 2.73
CA PHE A 357 4.58 7.88 3.62
C PHE A 357 4.71 8.28 5.10
N ASN A 358 5.72 9.09 5.44
CA ASN A 358 5.99 9.49 6.82
C ASN A 358 4.88 10.36 7.43
N SER A 359 4.17 11.14 6.62
CA SER A 359 3.05 11.96 7.10
C SER A 359 1.81 11.15 7.50
N LYS A 360 1.66 9.94 6.96
CA LYS A 360 0.44 9.11 7.12
C LYS A 360 0.67 7.82 7.89
N ARG A 361 1.92 7.34 7.97
CA ARG A 361 2.26 6.07 8.64
C ARG A 361 1.69 5.98 10.05
N LYS A 362 1.50 4.75 10.50
CA LYS A 362 1.14 4.39 11.86
C LYS A 362 2.35 3.75 12.56
N ILE A 363 2.27 3.67 13.88
CA ILE A 363 3.30 3.03 14.71
C ILE A 363 3.50 1.58 14.27
N GLY A 364 4.76 1.19 14.08
CA GLY A 364 5.12 -0.17 13.70
C GLY A 364 6.41 -0.22 12.91
N ASP A 365 6.91 -1.43 12.70
CA ASP A 365 8.05 -1.63 11.82
C ASP A 365 7.57 -1.40 10.38
N CYS A 366 8.30 -0.53 9.69
CA CYS A 366 8.08 -0.29 8.27
C CYS A 366 9.20 -1.01 7.53
N GLU A 367 8.85 -1.79 6.50
CA GLU A 367 9.88 -2.24 5.56
C GLU A 367 10.62 -1.02 5.00
N ASN A 368 11.89 -1.20 4.66
CA ASN A 368 12.72 -0.12 4.18
C ASN A 368 12.25 0.36 2.80
N LEU A 369 11.26 1.26 2.78
CA LEU A 369 10.68 1.81 1.57
C LEU A 369 11.76 2.45 0.71
N GLU A 370 12.76 3.10 1.33
CA GLU A 370 13.84 3.76 0.61
C GLU A 370 14.61 2.78 -0.28
N GLU A 371 15.06 1.67 0.30
CA GLU A 371 15.77 0.61 -0.42
C GLU A 371 14.90 -0.02 -1.52
N GLN A 372 13.62 -0.22 -1.24
CA GLN A 372 12.68 -0.74 -2.24
C GLN A 372 12.45 0.22 -3.41
N LEU A 373 12.48 1.55 -3.19
CA LEU A 373 12.41 2.53 -4.27
C LEU A 373 13.71 2.55 -5.09
N ASP A 374 14.86 2.44 -4.43
CA ASP A 374 16.17 2.35 -5.11
C ASP A 374 16.32 1.05 -5.94
N GLU A 375 15.75 -0.07 -5.48
CA GLU A 375 15.66 -1.33 -6.25
C GLU A 375 14.80 -1.18 -7.52
N ILE A 376 13.64 -0.50 -7.41
CA ILE A 376 12.77 -0.22 -8.56
C ILE A 376 13.52 0.65 -9.58
N PHE A 377 14.21 1.70 -9.12
CA PHE A 377 15.03 2.56 -9.97
C PHE A 377 16.13 1.78 -10.70
N THR A 378 16.87 0.94 -9.97
CA THR A 378 17.97 0.14 -10.53
C THR A 378 17.47 -0.83 -11.60
N THR A 379 16.37 -1.52 -11.32
CA THR A 379 15.74 -2.45 -12.27
C THR A 379 15.31 -1.72 -13.55
N MET A 380 14.72 -0.53 -13.39
CA MET A 380 14.30 0.32 -14.50
C MET A 380 15.49 0.79 -15.34
N LYS A 381 16.58 1.27 -14.71
CA LYS A 381 17.81 1.71 -15.37
C LYS A 381 18.41 0.61 -16.25
N ILE A 382 18.52 -0.61 -15.71
CA ILE A 382 19.00 -1.79 -16.45
C ILE A 382 18.12 -2.07 -17.68
N SER A 383 16.78 -1.97 -17.54
CA SER A 383 15.86 -2.18 -18.66
C SER A 383 16.03 -1.12 -19.76
N ILE A 384 16.29 0.13 -19.41
CA ILE A 384 16.51 1.20 -20.40
C ILE A 384 17.84 0.95 -21.12
N GLU A 385 18.92 0.66 -20.39
CA GLU A 385 20.23 0.36 -20.97
C GLU A 385 20.19 -0.85 -21.92
N ALA A 386 19.41 -1.89 -21.57
CA ALA A 386 19.20 -3.05 -22.44
C ALA A 386 18.47 -2.68 -23.75
N ASN A 387 17.43 -1.85 -23.67
CA ASN A 387 16.70 -1.36 -24.86
C ASN A 387 17.58 -0.48 -25.74
N ASP A 388 18.40 0.39 -25.14
CA ASP A 388 19.35 1.23 -25.86
C ASP A 388 20.41 0.40 -26.60
N LYS A 389 20.89 -0.69 -25.98
CA LYS A 389 21.80 -1.64 -26.63
C LYS A 389 21.14 -2.38 -27.81
N ILE A 390 19.87 -2.75 -27.70
CA ILE A 390 19.11 -3.33 -28.82
C ILE A 390 18.96 -2.32 -29.94
N ALA A 391 18.55 -1.08 -29.64
CA ALA A 391 18.43 -0.01 -30.62
C ALA A 391 19.77 0.30 -31.33
N TYR A 392 20.88 0.18 -30.60
CA TYR A 392 22.23 0.34 -31.13
C TYR A 392 22.58 -0.74 -32.18
N GLU A 393 22.33 -2.02 -31.86
CA GLU A 393 22.58 -3.13 -32.79
C GLU A 393 21.63 -3.09 -34.00
N ASP A 394 20.35 -2.77 -33.80
CA ASP A 394 19.36 -2.58 -34.87
C ASP A 394 19.84 -1.52 -35.89
N ALA A 395 20.36 -0.39 -35.40
CA ALA A 395 20.86 0.70 -36.26
C ALA A 395 22.09 0.27 -37.07
N LYS A 396 23.00 -0.50 -36.46
CA LYS A 396 24.17 -1.08 -37.15
C LYS A 396 23.76 -2.08 -38.22
N GLU A 397 22.84 -2.97 -37.91
CA GLU A 397 22.36 -3.98 -38.85
C GLU A 397 21.61 -3.33 -40.02
N PHE A 398 20.74 -2.36 -39.74
CA PHE A 398 20.06 -1.56 -40.76
C PHE A 398 21.05 -0.90 -41.72
N TYR A 399 22.07 -0.23 -41.17
CA TYR A 399 23.12 0.40 -41.96
C TYR A 399 23.87 -0.63 -42.81
N LYS A 400 24.31 -1.74 -42.22
CA LYS A 400 25.05 -2.83 -42.88
C LYS A 400 24.25 -3.44 -44.04
N ASN A 401 22.96 -3.70 -43.83
CA ASN A 401 22.09 -4.28 -44.85
C ASN A 401 21.88 -3.31 -46.04
N LYS A 402 21.64 -2.02 -45.77
CA LYS A 402 21.48 -1.02 -46.83
C LYS A 402 22.76 -0.78 -47.63
N ILE A 403 23.91 -0.63 -46.96
CA ILE A 403 25.17 -0.34 -47.64
C ILE A 403 25.69 -1.54 -48.45
N ASN A 404 25.45 -2.77 -47.97
CA ASN A 404 25.79 -3.99 -48.73
C ASN A 404 24.96 -4.11 -50.01
N LYS A 405 23.65 -3.83 -49.93
CA LYS A 405 22.77 -3.85 -51.10
C LYS A 405 23.19 -2.85 -52.18
N ILE A 406 23.70 -1.69 -51.79
CA ILE A 406 24.30 -0.74 -52.73
C ILE A 406 25.55 -1.35 -53.36
N CYS A 407 26.47 -1.92 -52.56
CA CYS A 407 27.71 -2.54 -53.04
C CYS A 407 27.53 -3.82 -53.91
N GLU A 408 26.34 -4.44 -53.92
CA GLU A 408 26.03 -5.55 -54.82
C GLU A 408 25.98 -5.09 -56.29
N VAL A 409 25.63 -3.83 -56.55
CA VAL A 409 25.59 -3.25 -57.89
C VAL A 409 27.00 -3.24 -58.49
N LYS A 410 27.14 -3.75 -59.72
CA LYS A 410 28.41 -3.69 -60.48
C LYS A 410 28.57 -2.29 -61.06
N HIS A 411 29.80 -1.73 -61.02
CA HIS A 411 30.17 -0.42 -61.59
C HIS A 411 29.66 0.81 -60.82
N ILE A 412 29.93 0.89 -59.52
CA ILE A 412 29.53 2.06 -58.73
C ILE A 412 30.62 3.12 -58.76
N ASP A 413 30.25 4.36 -59.06
CA ASP A 413 31.14 5.52 -58.94
C ASP A 413 31.45 5.80 -57.45
N SER A 414 32.73 6.01 -57.13
CA SER A 414 33.20 6.33 -55.78
C SER A 414 32.50 7.55 -55.19
N ALA A 415 32.19 8.57 -56.00
CA ALA A 415 31.51 9.77 -55.52
C ALA A 415 30.04 9.50 -55.13
N LEU A 416 29.38 8.62 -55.88
CA LEU A 416 28.00 8.21 -55.61
C LEU A 416 27.91 7.35 -54.35
N LEU A 417 28.88 6.46 -54.14
CA LEU A 417 28.97 5.61 -52.93
C LEU A 417 29.14 6.44 -51.66
N GLU A 418 29.96 7.49 -51.70
CA GLU A 418 30.15 8.39 -50.56
C GLU A 418 28.89 9.21 -50.24
N THR A 419 28.15 9.64 -51.27
CA THR A 419 26.89 10.38 -51.10
C THR A 419 25.80 9.49 -50.48
N GLU A 420 25.66 8.26 -50.97
CA GLU A 420 24.70 7.30 -50.41
C GLU A 420 25.05 6.83 -48.99
N ASN A 421 26.35 6.70 -48.68
CA ASN A 421 26.80 6.44 -47.31
C ASN A 421 26.30 7.53 -46.35
N LEU A 422 26.52 8.81 -46.69
CA LEU A 422 26.10 9.92 -45.84
C LEU A 422 24.58 9.90 -45.61
N ARG A 423 23.79 9.58 -46.65
CA ARG A 423 22.34 9.46 -46.56
C ARG A 423 21.91 8.31 -45.63
N ILE A 424 22.42 7.10 -45.84
CA ILE A 424 22.08 5.91 -45.02
C ILE A 424 22.55 6.10 -43.57
N LYS A 425 23.72 6.69 -43.37
CA LYS A 425 24.25 7.02 -42.04
C LYS A 425 23.33 7.98 -41.30
N THR A 426 22.84 9.02 -41.98
CA THR A 426 21.88 9.98 -41.39
C THR A 426 20.56 9.29 -41.03
N GLU A 427 20.02 8.45 -41.91
CA GLU A 427 18.81 7.66 -41.63
C GLU A 427 18.98 6.70 -40.44
N ALA A 428 20.12 6.01 -40.35
CA ALA A 428 20.42 5.10 -39.24
C ALA A 428 20.55 5.86 -37.91
N MET A 429 21.18 7.03 -37.93
CA MET A 429 21.30 7.89 -36.75
C MET A 429 19.95 8.47 -36.30
N GLU A 430 19.08 8.84 -37.24
CA GLU A 430 17.75 9.33 -36.92
C GLU A 430 16.88 8.23 -36.29
N GLN A 431 16.90 7.02 -36.87
CA GLN A 431 16.22 5.86 -36.28
C GLN A 431 16.76 5.53 -34.87
N PHE A 432 18.08 5.57 -34.69
CA PHE A 432 18.70 5.36 -33.38
C PHE A 432 18.23 6.41 -32.36
N LYS A 433 18.23 7.70 -32.74
CA LYS A 433 17.76 8.80 -31.87
C LYS A 433 16.29 8.67 -31.47
N THR A 434 15.44 8.13 -32.34
CA THR A 434 14.02 7.93 -32.02
C THR A 434 13.76 6.75 -31.07
N LYS A 435 14.66 5.78 -31.02
CA LYS A 435 14.50 4.55 -30.23
C LYS A 435 15.33 4.53 -28.94
N CYS A 436 16.40 5.32 -28.88
CA CYS A 436 17.34 5.34 -27.77
C CYS A 436 17.03 6.46 -26.77
N LYS A 437 17.17 6.18 -25.48
CA LYS A 437 17.02 7.16 -24.40
C LYS A 437 18.35 7.77 -23.98
N PHE A 438 19.37 6.93 -23.70
CA PHE A 438 20.73 7.36 -23.38
C PHE A 438 21.59 7.37 -24.66
N ALA A 439 21.48 8.45 -25.44
CA ALA A 439 22.07 8.51 -26.77
C ALA A 439 23.62 8.59 -26.75
N ASN A 440 24.32 7.47 -26.99
CA ASN A 440 25.75 7.50 -27.37
C ASN A 440 25.92 7.63 -28.89
N CYS A 441 25.37 8.71 -29.47
CA CYS A 441 25.41 8.96 -30.91
C CYS A 441 26.85 9.05 -31.45
N GLY A 442 27.79 9.55 -30.65
CA GLY A 442 29.19 9.71 -31.08
C GLY A 442 29.92 8.39 -31.29
N GLN A 443 29.65 7.37 -30.48
CA GLN A 443 30.24 6.04 -30.68
C GLN A 443 29.60 5.32 -31.86
N LEU A 444 28.27 5.36 -32.01
CA LEU A 444 27.59 4.76 -33.15
C LEU A 444 28.12 5.35 -34.46
N GLU A 445 28.29 6.67 -34.51
CA GLU A 445 28.77 7.35 -35.71
C GLU A 445 30.16 6.87 -36.15
N LYS A 446 31.07 6.65 -35.20
CA LYS A 446 32.40 6.09 -35.45
C LYS A 446 32.33 4.65 -35.95
N ASP A 447 31.52 3.82 -35.30
CA ASP A 447 31.38 2.41 -35.68
C ASP A 447 30.78 2.26 -37.09
N LEU A 448 29.78 3.08 -37.46
CA LEU A 448 29.21 3.10 -38.81
C LEU A 448 30.25 3.52 -39.85
N GLN A 449 31.09 4.49 -39.51
CA GLN A 449 32.20 4.92 -40.37
C GLN A 449 33.25 3.81 -40.55
N GLU A 450 33.58 3.09 -39.48
CA GLU A 450 34.51 1.95 -39.56
C GLU A 450 33.97 0.81 -40.44
N ILE A 451 32.66 0.52 -40.34
CA ILE A 451 31.99 -0.45 -41.23
C ILE A 451 32.14 -0.02 -42.69
N PHE A 452 31.94 1.27 -42.99
CA PHE A 452 32.12 1.82 -44.34
C PHE A 452 33.55 1.68 -44.85
N ASP A 453 34.54 2.06 -44.04
CA ASP A 453 35.95 2.04 -44.42
C ASP A 453 36.43 0.61 -44.71
N ASN A 454 35.98 -0.36 -43.90
CA ASN A 454 36.27 -1.78 -44.12
C ASN A 454 35.64 -2.30 -45.42
N LEU A 455 34.43 -1.87 -45.77
CA LEU A 455 33.81 -2.20 -47.05
C LEU A 455 34.55 -1.58 -48.23
N LYS A 456 34.98 -0.32 -48.12
CA LYS A 456 35.77 0.37 -49.15
C LYS A 456 37.08 -0.39 -49.41
N ARG A 457 37.79 -0.81 -48.36
CA ARG A 457 39.00 -1.66 -48.47
C ARG A 457 38.72 -2.99 -49.18
N LYS A 458 37.63 -3.67 -48.83
CA LYS A 458 37.25 -4.94 -49.47
C LYS A 458 36.96 -4.76 -50.97
N ASN A 459 36.24 -3.70 -51.35
CA ASN A 459 35.97 -3.42 -52.75
C ASN A 459 37.26 -3.09 -53.52
N THR A 460 38.19 -2.33 -52.93
CA THR A 460 39.51 -2.07 -53.57
C THR A 460 40.35 -3.34 -53.74
N LEU A 461 40.26 -4.30 -52.81
CA LEU A 461 40.95 -5.58 -52.93
C LEU A 461 40.36 -6.43 -54.05
N ASN A 462 39.03 -6.51 -54.15
CA ASN A 462 38.34 -7.18 -55.26
C ASN A 462 38.72 -6.57 -56.63
N ASP A 463 38.80 -5.24 -56.70
CA ASP A 463 39.26 -4.53 -57.90
C ASP A 463 40.69 -4.89 -58.27
N LEU A 464 41.58 -5.02 -57.27
CA LEU A 464 42.97 -5.42 -57.47
C LEU A 464 43.08 -6.90 -57.94
N GLU A 465 42.25 -7.79 -57.41
CA GLU A 465 42.17 -9.18 -57.88
C GLU A 465 41.67 -9.26 -59.32
N ALA A 466 40.59 -8.54 -59.65
CA ALA A 466 40.07 -8.43 -61.02
C ALA A 466 41.13 -7.85 -61.97
N PHE A 467 41.89 -6.84 -61.52
CA PHE A 467 42.98 -6.23 -62.26
C PHE A 467 44.09 -7.24 -62.57
N ASN A 468 44.55 -7.98 -61.55
CA ASN A 468 45.60 -8.98 -61.70
C ASN A 468 45.15 -10.15 -62.58
N ALA A 469 43.89 -10.58 -62.48
CA ALA A 469 43.32 -11.62 -63.34
C ALA A 469 43.29 -11.19 -64.81
N ALA A 470 42.83 -9.97 -65.10
CA ALA A 470 42.81 -9.42 -66.46
C ALA A 470 44.23 -9.26 -67.03
N LYS A 471 45.17 -8.77 -66.23
CA LYS A 471 46.59 -8.67 -66.61
C LYS A 471 47.22 -10.03 -66.89
N LYS A 472 46.96 -11.03 -66.05
CA LYS A 472 47.44 -12.40 -66.24
C LYS A 472 46.88 -13.01 -67.53
N TYR A 473 45.57 -12.87 -67.77
CA TYR A 473 44.94 -13.30 -69.02
C TYR A 473 45.61 -12.67 -70.24
N TYR A 474 45.85 -11.36 -70.20
CA TYR A 474 46.55 -10.65 -71.27
C TYR A 474 47.97 -11.19 -71.49
N MET A 475 48.75 -11.37 -70.43
CA MET A 475 50.13 -11.87 -70.50
C MET A 475 50.19 -13.29 -71.08
N GLU A 476 49.34 -14.22 -70.62
CA GLU A 476 49.31 -15.59 -71.11
C GLU A 476 48.95 -15.67 -72.60
N LYS A 477 47.98 -14.86 -73.04
CA LYS A 477 47.57 -14.81 -74.46
C LYS A 477 48.64 -14.18 -75.34
N MET A 478 49.30 -13.12 -74.88
CA MET A 478 50.40 -12.50 -75.61
C MET A 478 51.65 -13.39 -75.67
N GLU A 479 51.95 -14.14 -74.61
CA GLU A 479 53.02 -15.14 -74.61
C GLU A 479 52.74 -16.27 -75.60
N LEU A 480 51.51 -16.80 -75.67
CA LEU A 480 51.12 -17.82 -76.66
C LEU A 480 51.38 -17.39 -78.10
N ILE A 481 51.15 -16.11 -78.43
CA ILE A 481 51.42 -15.57 -79.77
C ILE A 481 52.92 -15.46 -80.03
N HIS A 482 53.71 -15.14 -78.99
CA HIS A 482 55.16 -14.97 -79.08
C HIS A 482 55.96 -16.25 -78.71
N GLN A 483 55.28 -17.38 -78.48
CA GLN A 483 55.85 -18.70 -78.18
C GLN A 483 56.39 -19.35 -79.46
N GLY A 484 57.55 -18.86 -79.89
CA GLY A 484 58.30 -19.39 -81.00
C GLY A 484 59.58 -18.59 -81.25
N SER A 485 60.63 -19.23 -81.77
CA SER A 485 61.89 -18.56 -82.13
C SER A 485 61.81 -17.77 -83.46
N GLN A 486 60.61 -17.58 -84.01
CA GLN A 486 60.37 -16.85 -85.27
C GLN A 486 60.01 -15.39 -85.01
N TYR A 487 60.45 -14.50 -85.91
CA TYR A 487 60.09 -13.09 -85.93
C TYR A 487 58.63 -12.93 -86.38
N ILE A 488 57.84 -12.16 -85.64
CA ILE A 488 56.42 -11.89 -85.94
C ILE A 488 56.31 -10.52 -86.62
N GLU A 489 55.51 -10.40 -87.68
CA GLU A 489 55.29 -9.10 -88.34
C GLU A 489 54.63 -8.09 -87.39
N PRO A 490 55.13 -6.83 -87.31
CA PRO A 490 54.64 -5.81 -86.38
C PRO A 490 53.14 -5.53 -86.51
N VAL A 491 52.60 -5.50 -87.73
CA VAL A 491 51.18 -5.20 -88.00
C VAL A 491 50.25 -6.28 -87.44
N PHE A 492 50.67 -7.54 -87.52
CA PHE A 492 49.91 -8.66 -86.95
C PHE A 492 49.93 -8.64 -85.42
N SER A 493 51.10 -8.36 -84.82
CA SER A 493 51.26 -8.26 -83.36
C SER A 493 50.45 -7.09 -82.77
N GLU A 494 50.40 -5.94 -83.45
CA GLU A 494 49.59 -4.77 -83.02
C GLU A 494 48.08 -5.05 -83.09
N LYS A 495 47.60 -5.70 -84.15
CA LYS A 495 46.18 -6.07 -84.27
C LYS A 495 45.74 -7.02 -83.17
N GLU A 496 46.57 -7.99 -82.85
CA GLU A 496 46.26 -9.01 -81.86
C GLU A 496 46.39 -8.49 -80.42
N HIS A 497 47.34 -7.57 -80.17
CA HIS A 497 47.40 -6.77 -78.95
C HIS A 497 46.09 -6.02 -78.70
N LEU A 498 45.58 -5.27 -79.68
CA LEU A 498 44.33 -4.51 -79.53
C LEU A 498 43.13 -5.43 -79.23
N ARG A 499 43.09 -6.61 -79.85
CA ARG A 499 42.05 -7.62 -79.63
C ARG A 499 42.10 -8.18 -78.21
N ILE A 500 43.27 -8.63 -77.75
CA ILE A 500 43.46 -9.21 -76.42
C ILE A 500 43.31 -8.14 -75.33
N LYS A 501 43.80 -6.93 -75.57
CA LYS A 501 43.62 -5.75 -74.70
C LYS A 501 42.13 -5.47 -74.47
N SER A 502 41.34 -5.44 -75.54
CA SER A 502 39.88 -5.25 -75.45
C SER A 502 39.21 -6.36 -74.63
N GLN A 503 39.59 -7.62 -74.85
CA GLN A 503 39.05 -8.78 -74.10
C GLN A 503 39.47 -8.76 -72.62
N ALA A 504 40.70 -8.36 -72.31
CA ALA A 504 41.19 -8.23 -70.93
C ALA A 504 40.47 -7.08 -70.20
N ILE A 505 40.25 -5.95 -70.86
CA ILE A 505 39.48 -4.82 -70.30
C ILE A 505 38.02 -5.22 -70.09
N GLU A 506 37.41 -5.98 -71.00
CA GLU A 506 36.05 -6.50 -70.83
C GLU A 506 35.95 -7.48 -69.63
N GLN A 507 36.93 -8.38 -69.46
CA GLN A 507 37.00 -9.26 -68.29
C GLN A 507 37.22 -8.49 -66.98
N PHE A 508 38.06 -7.46 -66.98
CA PHE A 508 38.21 -6.57 -65.84
C PHE A 508 36.89 -5.87 -65.52
N ASN A 509 36.21 -5.35 -66.53
CA ASN A 509 34.91 -4.69 -66.37
C ASN A 509 33.85 -5.65 -65.81
N MET A 510 33.80 -6.90 -66.25
CA MET A 510 32.83 -7.90 -65.74
C MET A 510 32.98 -8.22 -64.24
N ASN A 511 34.20 -8.06 -63.71
CA ASN A 511 34.60 -8.51 -62.37
C ASN A 511 34.93 -7.38 -61.39
N ARG A 512 35.14 -6.14 -61.86
CA ARG A 512 35.41 -4.96 -61.01
C ARG A 512 34.15 -4.48 -60.26
N LYS A 513 34.39 -3.78 -59.15
CA LYS A 513 33.42 -3.17 -58.25
C LYS A 513 33.46 -1.64 -58.27
N MET A 514 34.62 -0.97 -58.16
CA MET A 514 34.71 0.51 -58.11
C MET A 514 35.76 1.14 -59.07
N GLY A 515 36.89 0.47 -59.34
CA GLY A 515 38.02 1.04 -60.06
C GLY A 515 37.82 1.27 -61.56
N ASP A 516 38.57 2.22 -62.15
CA ASP A 516 38.56 2.47 -63.60
C ASP A 516 39.60 1.62 -64.36
N TYR A 517 39.34 1.32 -65.64
CA TYR A 517 40.22 0.51 -66.48
C TYR A 517 41.42 1.30 -67.01
N THR A 518 41.46 2.63 -66.86
CA THR A 518 42.56 3.50 -67.31
C THR A 518 43.94 3.05 -66.85
N LYS A 519 44.09 2.62 -65.59
CA LYS A 519 45.36 2.08 -65.09
C LYS A 519 45.72 0.75 -65.74
N LEU A 520 44.73 -0.10 -66.00
CA LEU A 520 44.94 -1.39 -66.68
C LEU A 520 45.36 -1.14 -68.13
N ASP A 521 44.67 -0.23 -68.81
CA ASP A 521 44.92 0.19 -70.20
C ASP A 521 46.40 0.57 -70.42
N ILE A 522 46.93 1.43 -69.55
CA ILE A 522 48.32 1.89 -69.58
C ILE A 522 49.30 0.75 -69.30
N GLU A 523 49.01 -0.13 -68.33
CA GLU A 523 49.89 -1.25 -68.01
C GLU A 523 49.93 -2.30 -69.13
N LEU A 524 48.80 -2.56 -69.80
CA LEU A 524 48.75 -3.47 -70.93
C LEU A 524 49.53 -2.93 -72.14
N ASP A 525 49.47 -1.63 -72.40
CA ASP A 525 50.28 -0.96 -73.44
C ASP A 525 51.77 -1.00 -73.11
N THR A 526 52.12 -0.78 -71.84
CA THR A 526 53.51 -0.87 -71.37
C THR A 526 54.03 -2.30 -71.51
N ALA A 527 53.24 -3.31 -71.15
CA ALA A 527 53.59 -4.71 -71.34
C ALA A 527 53.76 -5.06 -72.82
N PHE A 528 52.91 -4.50 -73.71
CA PHE A 528 53.04 -4.69 -75.15
C PHE A 528 54.37 -4.18 -75.71
N ASN A 529 54.84 -3.01 -75.25
CA ASN A 529 56.14 -2.47 -75.67
C ASN A 529 57.30 -3.43 -75.35
N ILE A 530 57.23 -4.16 -74.24
CA ILE A 530 58.23 -5.18 -73.88
C ILE A 530 58.21 -6.36 -74.87
N PHE A 531 57.02 -6.82 -75.27
CA PHE A 531 56.90 -7.86 -76.31
C PHE A 531 57.43 -7.37 -77.67
N LYS A 532 57.18 -6.10 -78.02
CA LYS A 532 57.70 -5.46 -79.24
C LYS A 532 59.23 -5.45 -79.26
N MET A 533 59.88 -5.02 -78.17
CA MET A 533 61.34 -5.05 -78.04
C MET A 533 61.91 -6.48 -78.10
N LYS A 534 61.27 -7.46 -77.43
CA LYS A 534 61.69 -8.87 -77.50
C LYS A 534 61.57 -9.44 -78.92
N ASN A 535 60.53 -9.07 -79.67
CA ASN A 535 60.34 -9.51 -81.04
C ASN A 535 61.39 -8.89 -81.99
N GLU A 536 61.80 -7.64 -81.78
CA GLU A 536 62.87 -6.98 -82.55
C GLU A 536 64.23 -7.68 -82.43
N THR A 537 64.56 -8.27 -81.29
CA THR A 537 65.81 -9.05 -81.13
C THR A 537 65.86 -10.34 -81.97
N LYS A 538 64.70 -10.80 -82.48
CA LYS A 538 64.59 -12.00 -83.32
C LYS A 538 64.66 -11.69 -84.83
N LYS A 539 64.88 -10.42 -85.21
CA LYS A 539 64.96 -9.97 -86.60
C LYS A 539 66.25 -10.49 -87.27
N PRO A 540 66.19 -11.20 -88.42
CA PRO A 540 67.39 -11.71 -89.09
C PRO A 540 68.29 -10.58 -89.62
N ARG A 541 69.63 -10.70 -89.44
CA ARG A 541 70.64 -9.72 -89.91
C ARG A 541 70.92 -9.90 -91.42
N GLU A 542 70.80 -8.82 -92.19
CA GLU A 542 71.16 -8.77 -93.63
C GLU A 542 72.69 -8.63 -93.85
N VAL A 543 73.21 -9.28 -94.90
CA VAL A 543 74.63 -9.26 -95.34
C VAL A 543 74.79 -8.27 -96.53
N PRO A 544 75.86 -7.45 -96.62
CA PRO A 544 76.01 -6.45 -97.67
C PRO A 544 76.66 -6.99 -98.96
N ARG A 545 76.17 -6.55 -100.13
CA ARG A 545 76.76 -6.79 -101.46
C ARG A 545 77.66 -5.62 -101.89
N ALA A 546 78.82 -5.95 -102.46
CA ALA A 546 79.73 -5.03 -103.13
C ALA A 546 79.38 -4.89 -104.64
N GLU A 547 79.47 -3.66 -105.13
CA GLU A 547 79.49 -3.21 -106.54
C GLU A 547 80.96 -3.03 -107.02
N PRO A 548 81.28 -2.59 -108.27
CA PRO A 548 80.65 -2.76 -109.59
C PRO A 548 81.69 -2.98 -110.74
N ASN A 549 81.24 -3.13 -112.00
CA ASN A 549 81.78 -2.50 -113.24
C ASN A 549 80.97 -3.01 -114.45
N ARG A 550 80.17 -2.20 -115.15
CA ARG A 550 80.48 -1.31 -116.31
C ARG A 550 81.24 -2.00 -117.44
N ASP A 551 80.56 -2.28 -118.55
CA ASP A 551 80.68 -1.44 -119.76
C ASP A 551 79.62 -1.75 -120.83
N SER A 552 79.41 -0.73 -121.66
CA SER A 552 78.41 -0.44 -122.68
C SER A 552 78.42 -1.30 -123.94
N ASN A 553 77.23 -1.46 -124.58
CA ASN A 553 77.12 -1.32 -126.03
C ASN A 553 75.69 -1.01 -126.49
N ALA A 554 75.61 -0.30 -127.62
CA ALA A 554 74.48 0.48 -128.11
C ALA A 554 73.64 -0.19 -129.21
N ASN A 555 72.46 0.42 -129.46
CA ASN A 555 71.71 0.55 -130.72
C ASN A 555 70.96 -0.66 -131.33
N ALA A 556 69.63 -0.50 -131.50
CA ALA A 556 68.92 -0.28 -132.78
C ALA A 556 67.51 -0.93 -132.86
N ILE A 557 66.48 -0.06 -132.94
CA ILE A 557 65.36 0.03 -133.91
C ILE A 557 64.62 -1.26 -134.37
N GLY A 558 63.28 -1.21 -134.31
CA GLY A 558 62.36 -2.00 -135.15
C GLY A 558 60.88 -1.88 -134.76
N GLU A 559 60.10 -1.11 -135.54
CA GLU A 559 58.66 -0.83 -135.44
C GLU A 559 57.71 -1.96 -135.91
N PHE A 560 56.39 -1.69 -135.77
CA PHE A 560 55.19 -2.20 -136.50
C PHE A 560 54.51 -3.49 -135.97
N PHE A 561 53.18 -3.67 -135.84
CA PHE A 561 51.89 -3.00 -136.21
C PHE A 561 50.88 -3.31 -135.06
N GLY A 562 49.90 -2.49 -134.63
CA GLY A 562 48.57 -2.22 -135.24
C GLY A 562 47.68 -3.47 -135.37
N GLY A 563 46.44 -3.60 -134.86
CA GLY A 563 45.53 -2.72 -134.12
C GLY A 563 44.10 -3.33 -133.97
N VAL A 564 43.25 -2.57 -133.26
CA VAL A 564 41.79 -2.33 -133.43
C VAL A 564 40.75 -3.47 -133.32
N LEU A 565 39.83 -3.32 -132.35
CA LEU A 565 38.38 -3.15 -132.60
C LEU A 565 37.62 -2.53 -131.40
N SER A 566 36.93 -1.42 -131.68
CA SER A 566 35.87 -0.70 -130.94
C SER A 566 34.63 -1.56 -130.71
N GLY A 567 33.62 -1.30 -129.86
CA GLY A 567 33.14 -0.21 -129.00
C GLY A 567 31.74 -0.67 -128.50
N VAL A 568 31.06 -0.12 -127.47
CA VAL A 568 30.19 1.05 -127.55
C VAL A 568 29.17 0.97 -126.36
N LEU A 569 28.82 2.15 -125.78
CA LEU A 569 27.62 2.55 -125.00
C LEU A 569 27.44 2.27 -123.48
N ASN A 570 27.66 3.36 -122.73
CA ASN A 570 27.00 3.90 -121.51
C ASN A 570 25.43 3.91 -121.60
N PRO A 571 24.60 4.33 -120.59
CA PRO A 571 24.87 5.33 -119.53
C PRO A 571 24.07 5.25 -118.16
N LEU A 572 24.22 6.31 -117.35
CA LEU A 572 23.31 6.87 -116.29
C LEU A 572 23.22 6.16 -114.92
N SER A 573 22.99 6.80 -113.76
CA SER A 573 23.17 8.15 -113.17
C SER A 573 22.37 8.16 -111.84
N GLY A 574 22.82 8.91 -110.82
CA GLY A 574 22.04 9.27 -109.61
C GLY A 574 22.37 8.37 -108.41
N ILE A 575 22.68 8.88 -107.22
CA ILE A 575 21.79 9.73 -106.41
C ILE A 575 22.61 10.73 -105.56
N THR A 576 22.16 11.98 -105.60
CA THR A 576 22.45 13.11 -104.69
C THR A 576 21.65 13.00 -103.38
N GLY A 577 22.18 13.55 -102.28
CA GLY A 577 21.34 13.84 -101.09
C GLY A 577 22.09 14.43 -99.89
N LEU A 578 22.28 15.75 -99.91
CA LEU A 578 22.85 16.57 -98.84
C LEU A 578 21.85 16.86 -97.69
N PHE A 579 22.39 16.83 -96.46
CA PHE A 579 22.21 17.75 -95.31
C PHE A 579 20.85 18.06 -94.64
N LYS A 580 21.01 18.15 -93.31
CA LYS A 580 20.58 19.23 -92.37
C LYS A 580 19.38 18.98 -91.45
N HIS A 581 19.75 18.86 -90.16
CA HIS A 581 19.29 19.66 -89.01
C HIS A 581 17.95 19.38 -88.30
N ARG A 582 18.13 18.97 -87.04
CA ARG A 582 17.63 19.56 -85.77
C ARG A 582 16.18 19.35 -85.30
N ARG A 583 16.13 18.92 -84.03
CA ARG A 583 15.08 19.01 -82.96
C ARG A 583 13.88 18.09 -83.19
N LYS A 584 13.39 17.35 -82.21
CA LYS A 584 13.35 17.51 -80.74
C LYS A 584 13.66 16.20 -80.04
#